data_AF-A0A4R8SC60-F1
#
_entry.id   AF-A0A4R8SC60-F1
#
_cell.length_a   1.000
_cell.length_b   1.000
_cell.length_c   1.000
_cell.angle_alpha   90.00
_cell.angle_beta   90.00
_cell.angle_gamma   90.00
#
_symmetry.space_group_name_H-M   'P 1'
#
loop_
_entity.id
_entity.type
_entity.pdbx_description
1 polymer ?
#
loop_
_entity_poly.entity_id
_entity_poly.type
_entity_poly.pdbx_seq_one_letter_code
_entity_poly.pdbx_strand_id
1 'polypeptide(L)'
;MESESSADYEPYEPARFVSEFHRKATGVLPASANLGTISNATTTVADQIQAIADRVSARGSHSSASLHEIAEKVRSIRDLLNAELSVDLPSRSFTFLFGNLVDPHELSSLRSQSEITQSYIGTSTDSKVIAHIRDFGDFLSDWRMNALNPAAEYLRSALVAIEKIRGGANLPPMLIDLISESAVRRLNQNVALSDRATTEAGQQGLAKAFIEASEKSKSGSMAWTIGVFACVAVGIGLPIWALSIDGPILAHMTGSPGIVARILVGLPMLALAAYCGHIAAQHRETARHMDILTAQLNSVGAYSNELPDEKRLELLMLLGKRTFSDPGFILRDKGNLTYVPDDALELLKKLSELLSRTPK
;
A
#
# COMPACT_ATOMS: atom_id res chain seq x y z
N MET A 1 8.54 -14.36 15.50
CA MET A 1 8.47 -14.28 14.02
C MET A 1 7.00 -14.25 13.68
N GLU A 2 6.45 -13.04 13.63
CA GLU A 2 5.04 -12.83 13.26
C GLU A 2 4.92 -13.03 11.75
N SER A 3 3.99 -13.90 11.35
CA SER A 3 3.73 -14.20 9.94
C SER A 3 2.97 -13.03 9.33
N GLU A 4 3.60 -12.32 8.39
CA GLU A 4 2.91 -11.40 7.50
C GLU A 4 1.88 -12.18 6.68
N SER A 5 0.63 -11.99 7.03
CA SER A 5 -0.55 -12.52 6.34
C SER A 5 -0.55 -11.99 4.90
N SER A 6 -0.46 -12.89 3.94
CA SER A 6 -0.76 -12.67 2.53
C SER A 6 -2.17 -12.07 2.42
N ALA A 7 -2.25 -10.75 2.25
CA ALA A 7 -3.51 -10.05 2.04
C ALA A 7 -4.13 -10.51 0.72
N ASP A 8 -5.29 -11.15 0.81
CA ASP A 8 -6.21 -11.34 -0.31
C ASP A 8 -6.42 -9.99 -1.00
N TYR A 9 -6.02 -9.90 -2.27
CA TYR A 9 -6.30 -8.75 -3.13
C TYR A 9 -7.78 -8.81 -3.51
N GLU A 10 -8.66 -8.42 -2.58
CA GLU A 10 -10.04 -8.08 -2.93
C GLU A 10 -10.01 -6.96 -3.97
N PRO A 11 -10.77 -7.04 -5.08
CA PRO A 11 -10.89 -5.95 -6.03
C PRO A 11 -11.34 -4.71 -5.25
N TYR A 12 -10.47 -3.71 -5.22
CA TYR A 12 -10.62 -2.52 -4.38
C TYR A 12 -11.91 -1.78 -4.74
N GLU A 13 -12.99 -2.02 -4.00
CA GLU A 13 -14.31 -1.45 -4.30
C GLU A 13 -14.25 0.07 -4.12
N PRO A 14 -14.58 0.87 -5.16
CA PRO A 14 -14.55 2.33 -5.08
C PRO A 14 -15.35 2.90 -3.90
N ALA A 15 -16.44 2.24 -3.51
CA ALA A 15 -17.26 2.63 -2.37
C ALA A 15 -16.51 2.55 -1.03
N ARG A 16 -15.69 1.51 -0.81
CA ARG A 16 -14.87 1.36 0.40
C ARG A 16 -13.84 2.46 0.51
N PHE A 17 -13.16 2.78 -0.60
CA PHE A 17 -12.19 3.87 -0.64
C PHE A 17 -12.82 5.23 -0.33
N VAL A 18 -13.99 5.52 -0.92
CA VAL A 18 -14.71 6.79 -0.67
C VAL A 18 -15.15 6.89 0.80
N SER A 19 -15.51 5.77 1.42
CA SER A 19 -15.83 5.73 2.86
C SER A 19 -14.60 6.02 3.73
N GLU A 20 -13.45 5.44 3.42
CA GLU A 20 -12.19 5.73 4.12
C GLU A 20 -11.73 7.17 3.92
N PHE A 21 -11.86 7.69 2.69
CA PHE A 21 -11.59 9.08 2.36
C PHE A 21 -12.48 10.04 3.16
N HIS A 22 -13.79 9.78 3.22
CA HIS A 22 -14.72 10.57 4.03
C HIS A 22 -14.31 10.56 5.51
N ARG A 23 -14.02 9.37 6.07
CA ARG A 23 -13.56 9.24 7.46
C ARG A 23 -12.30 10.05 7.75
N LYS A 24 -11.33 10.05 6.81
CA LYS A 24 -10.09 10.82 6.96
C LYS A 24 -10.36 12.32 6.84
N ALA A 25 -11.13 12.74 5.83
CA ALA A 25 -11.45 14.13 5.54
C ALA A 25 -12.27 14.82 6.66
N THR A 26 -13.17 14.09 7.30
CA THR A 26 -14.03 14.60 8.39
C THR A 26 -13.55 14.18 9.78
N GLY A 27 -12.42 13.48 9.87
CA GLY A 27 -11.86 13.03 11.13
C GLY A 27 -11.46 14.20 12.03
N VAL A 28 -11.65 14.05 13.34
CA VAL A 28 -11.16 15.04 14.30
C VAL A 28 -9.63 14.93 14.37
N LEU A 29 -8.94 15.98 13.96
CA LEU A 29 -7.48 16.07 14.09
C LEU A 29 -7.08 16.15 15.56
N PRO A 30 -5.94 15.56 15.95
CA PRO A 30 -5.42 15.72 17.31
C PRO A 30 -5.11 17.19 17.60
N ALA A 31 -5.14 17.59 18.88
CA ALA A 31 -4.92 18.98 19.29
C ALA A 31 -3.56 19.56 18.83
N SER A 32 -2.54 18.71 18.67
CA SER A 32 -1.23 19.08 18.11
C SER A 32 -1.31 19.47 16.63
N ALA A 33 -2.24 18.91 15.86
CA ALA A 33 -2.46 19.14 14.44
C ALA A 33 -3.66 20.06 14.17
N ASN A 34 -4.06 20.89 15.14
CA ASN A 34 -5.17 21.84 14.94
C ASN A 34 -4.81 22.86 13.87
N LEU A 35 -5.53 22.83 12.74
CA LEU A 35 -5.30 23.71 11.59
C LEU A 35 -5.43 25.20 11.93
N GLY A 36 -6.31 25.58 12.85
CA GLY A 36 -6.45 26.96 13.32
C GLY A 36 -5.17 27.47 14.00
N THR A 37 -4.59 26.65 14.88
CA THR A 37 -3.33 26.99 15.55
C THR A 37 -2.17 27.06 14.57
N ILE A 38 -2.10 26.12 13.62
CA ILE A 38 -1.07 26.11 12.56
C ILE A 38 -1.20 27.34 11.66
N SER A 39 -2.43 27.70 11.27
CA SER A 39 -2.71 28.87 10.44
C SER A 39 -2.27 30.17 11.12
N ASN A 40 -2.50 30.30 12.43
CA ASN A 40 -2.07 31.46 13.20
C ASN A 40 -0.53 31.55 13.32
N ALA A 41 0.13 30.42 13.60
CA ALA A 41 1.59 30.35 13.70
C ALA A 41 2.25 30.70 12.36
N THR A 42 1.80 30.08 11.26
CA THR A 42 2.34 30.33 9.92
C THR A 42 2.09 31.76 9.44
N THR A 43 0.91 32.34 9.72
CA THR A 43 0.63 33.76 9.41
C THR A 43 1.61 34.68 10.14
N THR A 44 1.80 34.46 11.45
CA THR A 44 2.71 35.29 12.25
C THR A 44 4.14 35.21 11.73
N VAL A 45 4.62 34.01 11.39
CA VAL A 45 5.96 33.81 10.82
C VAL A 45 6.09 34.50 9.46
N ALA A 46 5.12 34.35 8.56
CA ALA A 46 5.15 34.99 7.25
C ALA A 46 5.24 36.52 7.36
N ASP A 47 4.45 37.12 8.25
CA ASP A 47 4.43 38.58 8.45
C ASP A 47 5.73 39.08 9.08
N GLN A 48 6.32 38.33 10.01
CA GLN A 48 7.63 38.63 10.58
C GLN A 48 8.75 38.54 9.54
N ILE A 49 8.76 37.50 8.71
CA ILE A 49 9.74 37.34 7.63
C ILE A 49 9.62 38.49 6.63
N GLN A 50 8.39 38.87 6.25
CA GLN A 50 8.14 40.00 5.36
C GLN A 50 8.70 41.32 5.93
N ALA A 51 8.42 41.61 7.20
CA ALA A 51 8.92 42.82 7.87
C ALA A 51 10.46 42.85 7.95
N ILE A 52 11.12 41.69 8.04
CA ILE A 52 12.60 41.61 7.94
C ILE A 52 13.04 41.88 6.50
N ALA A 53 12.37 41.26 5.54
CA ALA A 53 12.69 41.39 4.13
C ALA A 53 12.62 42.86 3.66
N ASP A 54 11.60 43.61 4.10
CA ASP A 54 11.42 45.03 3.81
C ASP A 54 12.56 45.88 4.40
N ARG A 55 12.95 45.60 5.66
CA ARG A 55 14.08 46.26 6.33
C ARG A 55 15.42 46.00 5.63
N VAL A 56 15.62 44.76 5.14
CA VAL A 56 16.82 44.37 4.39
C VAL A 56 16.84 44.98 2.99
N SER A 57 15.67 45.11 2.35
CA SER A 57 15.51 45.72 1.02
C SER A 57 15.93 47.19 1.02
N ALA A 58 15.58 47.93 2.07
CA ALA A 58 16.01 49.33 2.26
C ALA A 58 17.54 49.49 2.32
N ARG A 59 18.30 48.42 2.58
CA ARG A 59 19.77 48.39 2.59
C ARG A 59 20.39 47.93 1.26
N GLY A 60 19.59 47.65 0.22
CA GLY A 60 20.07 47.27 -1.11
C GLY A 60 20.65 45.86 -1.23
N SER A 61 20.25 44.93 -0.36
CA SER A 61 20.80 43.56 -0.32
C SER A 61 19.97 42.56 -1.13
N HIS A 62 20.65 41.69 -1.89
CA HIS A 62 20.06 40.55 -2.60
C HIS A 62 19.32 39.57 -1.67
N SER A 63 19.58 39.62 -0.36
CA SER A 63 18.89 38.77 0.62
C SER A 63 17.41 39.10 0.80
N SER A 64 16.95 40.31 0.44
CA SER A 64 15.53 40.67 0.58
C SER A 64 14.64 39.82 -0.32
N ALA A 65 15.07 39.55 -1.56
CA ALA A 65 14.31 38.74 -2.52
C ALA A 65 14.09 37.30 -2.02
N SER A 66 15.13 36.64 -1.49
CA SER A 66 15.00 35.31 -0.91
C SER A 66 14.07 35.27 0.31
N LEU A 67 14.05 36.33 1.13
CA LEU A 67 13.16 36.40 2.29
C LEU A 67 11.70 36.61 1.88
N HIS A 68 11.45 37.43 0.84
CA HIS A 68 10.12 37.57 0.26
C HIS A 68 9.61 36.23 -0.27
N GLU A 69 10.45 35.50 -1.00
CA GLU A 69 10.10 34.17 -1.51
C GLU A 69 9.71 33.20 -0.39
N ILE A 70 10.44 33.21 0.73
CA ILE A 70 10.13 32.36 1.88
C ILE A 70 8.81 32.78 2.54
N ALA A 71 8.56 34.08 2.71
CA ALA A 71 7.28 34.58 3.25
C ALA A 71 6.10 34.14 2.36
N GLU A 72 6.23 34.26 1.04
CA GLU A 72 5.24 33.80 0.07
C GLU A 72 5.03 32.27 0.13
N LYS A 73 6.10 31.49 0.29
CA LYS A 73 5.99 30.03 0.50
C LYS A 73 5.18 29.69 1.76
N VAL A 74 5.41 30.38 2.87
CA VAL A 74 4.65 30.17 4.11
C VAL A 74 3.17 30.49 3.91
N ARG A 75 2.86 31.62 3.24
CA ARG A 75 1.46 32.01 2.91
C ARG A 75 0.80 30.98 2.01
N SER A 76 1.48 30.55 0.94
CA SER A 76 0.98 29.53 0.02
C SER A 76 0.67 28.21 0.73
N ILE A 77 1.53 27.75 1.64
CA ILE A 77 1.28 26.53 2.43
C ILE A 77 0.05 26.70 3.33
N ARG A 78 -0.06 27.84 4.03
CA ARG A 78 -1.24 28.15 4.86
C ARG A 78 -2.52 28.15 4.03
N ASP A 79 -2.51 28.82 2.89
CA ASP A 79 -3.67 28.95 2.02
C ASP A 79 -4.09 27.60 1.44
N LEU A 80 -3.13 26.75 1.07
CA LEU A 80 -3.37 25.36 0.68
C LEU A 80 -3.99 24.55 1.83
N LEU A 81 -3.46 24.63 3.05
CA LEU A 81 -3.99 23.89 4.20
C LEU A 81 -5.43 24.30 4.56
N ASN A 82 -5.75 25.59 4.40
CA ASN A 82 -7.07 26.15 4.65
C ASN A 82 -7.98 26.13 3.42
N ALA A 83 -7.54 25.54 2.30
CA ALA A 83 -8.37 25.42 1.12
C ALA A 83 -9.56 24.50 1.42
N GLU A 84 -10.77 25.04 1.30
CA GLU A 84 -12.01 24.31 1.52
C GLU A 84 -12.41 23.53 0.26
N LEU A 85 -12.71 22.25 0.42
CA LEU A 85 -13.18 21.37 -0.66
C LEU A 85 -14.57 20.87 -0.34
N SER A 86 -15.44 20.89 -1.34
CA SER A 86 -16.77 20.29 -1.24
C SER A 86 -16.86 19.07 -2.16
N VAL A 87 -17.33 17.96 -1.60
CA VAL A 87 -17.54 16.69 -2.32
C VAL A 87 -19.02 16.35 -2.27
N ASP A 88 -19.61 16.19 -3.45
CA ASP A 88 -21.01 15.84 -3.65
C ASP A 88 -21.10 14.38 -4.11
N LEU A 89 -21.62 13.51 -3.24
CA LEU A 89 -21.93 12.12 -3.56
C LEU A 89 -23.43 11.97 -3.81
N PRO A 90 -23.89 10.92 -4.51
CA PRO A 90 -25.32 10.71 -4.78
C PRO A 90 -26.22 10.70 -3.53
N SER A 91 -25.69 10.32 -2.37
CA SER A 91 -26.45 10.21 -1.12
C SER A 91 -26.09 11.25 -0.06
N ARG A 92 -25.00 12.02 -0.23
CA ARG A 92 -24.51 12.98 0.77
C ARG A 92 -23.51 13.97 0.17
N SER A 93 -23.51 15.20 0.66
CA SER A 93 -22.43 16.15 0.44
C SER A 93 -21.66 16.40 1.73
N PHE A 94 -20.38 16.69 1.62
CA PHE A 94 -19.58 17.11 2.77
C PHE A 94 -18.45 18.04 2.34
N THR A 95 -18.06 18.89 3.27
CA THR A 95 -17.04 19.91 3.07
C THR A 95 -15.95 19.76 4.12
N PHE A 96 -14.70 19.95 3.73
CA PHE A 96 -13.56 19.81 4.62
C PHE A 96 -12.37 20.66 4.13
N LEU A 97 -11.41 20.90 5.03
CA LEU A 97 -10.17 21.61 4.70
C LEU A 97 -9.13 20.62 4.16
N PHE A 98 -8.38 21.01 3.13
CA PHE A 98 -7.31 20.17 2.56
C PHE A 98 -6.31 19.69 3.62
N GLY A 99 -6.01 20.53 4.61
CA GLY A 99 -5.15 20.19 5.73
C GLY A 99 -5.58 18.92 6.48
N ASN A 100 -6.86 18.55 6.47
CA ASN A 100 -7.34 17.30 7.10
C ASN A 100 -6.83 16.03 6.39
N LEU A 101 -6.35 16.15 5.14
CA LEU A 101 -5.78 15.01 4.40
C LEU A 101 -4.29 14.80 4.69
N VAL A 102 -3.61 15.83 5.23
CA VAL A 102 -2.19 15.80 5.57
C VAL A 102 -1.99 14.94 6.82
N ASP A 103 -0.85 14.26 6.90
CA ASP A 103 -0.51 13.45 8.08
C ASP A 103 -0.43 14.34 9.34
N PRO A 104 -1.09 13.97 10.46
CA PRO A 104 -1.04 14.75 11.70
C PRO A 104 0.37 14.96 12.25
N HIS A 105 1.30 14.02 12.03
CA HIS A 105 2.70 14.17 12.42
C HIS A 105 3.37 15.30 11.65
N GLU A 106 3.15 15.36 10.34
CA GLU A 106 3.68 16.41 9.48
C GLU A 106 3.10 17.79 9.83
N LEU A 107 1.81 17.87 10.14
CA LEU A 107 1.19 19.10 10.62
C LEU A 107 1.79 19.57 11.95
N SER A 108 2.06 18.64 12.88
CA SER A 108 2.74 18.94 14.15
C SER A 108 4.18 19.41 13.93
N SER A 109 4.89 18.83 12.96
CA SER A 109 6.25 19.23 12.58
C SER A 109 6.28 20.67 12.03
N LEU A 110 5.38 20.99 11.09
CA LEU A 110 5.23 22.34 10.56
C LEU A 110 4.94 23.37 11.67
N ARG A 111 4.04 23.01 12.58
CA ARG A 111 3.71 23.85 13.73
C ARG A 111 4.94 24.14 14.60
N SER A 112 5.63 23.08 15.01
CA SER A 112 6.79 23.18 15.90
C SER A 112 7.90 24.04 15.26
N GLN A 113 8.21 23.81 13.99
CA GLN A 113 9.22 24.60 13.28
C GLN A 113 8.80 26.06 13.08
N SER A 114 7.51 26.33 12.88
CA SER A 114 6.99 27.70 12.81
C SER A 114 7.13 28.42 14.16
N GLU A 115 6.77 27.76 15.26
CA GLU A 115 6.90 28.31 16.63
C GLU A 115 8.38 28.57 17.00
N ILE A 116 9.29 27.65 16.65
CA ILE A 116 10.74 27.82 16.83
C ILE A 116 11.23 29.04 16.05
N THR A 117 10.85 29.16 14.78
CA THR A 117 11.26 30.27 13.90
C THR A 117 10.72 31.61 14.39
N GLN A 118 9.46 31.65 14.81
CA GLN A 118 8.85 32.83 15.42
C GLN A 118 9.61 33.31 16.67
N SER A 119 9.96 32.37 17.56
CA SER A 119 10.73 32.68 18.78
C SER A 119 12.15 33.15 18.45
N TYR A 120 12.79 32.53 17.46
CA TYR A 120 14.15 32.87 17.04
C TYR A 120 14.24 34.28 16.44
N ILE A 121 13.27 34.65 15.60
CA ILE A 121 13.18 36.00 15.00
C ILE A 121 13.11 37.08 16.09
N GLY A 122 12.41 36.83 17.20
CA GLY A 122 12.26 37.79 18.28
C GLY A 122 13.49 38.01 19.16
N THR A 123 14.48 37.11 19.13
CA THR A 123 15.56 37.05 20.12
C THR A 123 16.97 37.20 19.56
N SER A 124 17.15 37.15 18.24
CA SER A 124 18.48 37.07 17.60
C SER A 124 18.83 38.30 16.75
N THR A 125 20.12 38.42 16.39
CA THR A 125 20.64 39.50 15.52
C THR A 125 20.31 39.28 14.04
N ASP A 126 20.23 40.36 13.26
CA ASP A 126 19.84 40.35 11.83
C ASP A 126 20.53 39.24 11.02
N SER A 127 21.85 39.05 11.14
CA SER A 127 22.60 38.07 10.35
C SER A 127 22.26 36.61 10.67
N LYS A 128 22.07 36.29 11.96
CA LYS A 128 21.69 34.94 12.41
C LYS A 128 20.24 34.65 12.07
N VAL A 129 19.36 35.65 12.21
CA VAL A 129 17.94 35.55 11.83
C VAL A 129 17.80 35.25 10.34
N ILE A 130 18.56 35.93 9.47
CA ILE A 130 18.51 35.66 8.02
C ILE A 130 18.94 34.23 7.69
N ALA A 131 20.00 33.72 8.33
CA ALA A 131 20.44 32.34 8.14
C ALA A 131 19.35 31.34 8.58
N HIS A 132 18.79 31.52 9.78
CA HIS A 132 17.70 30.67 10.30
C HIS A 132 16.45 30.70 9.41
N ILE A 133 16.08 31.86 8.86
CA ILE A 133 14.94 31.95 7.93
C ILE A 133 15.20 31.15 6.64
N ARG A 134 16.44 31.14 6.13
CA ARG A 134 16.79 30.31 4.98
C ARG A 134 16.67 28.83 5.30
N ASP A 135 17.21 28.39 6.44
CA ASP A 135 17.08 27.00 6.89
C ASP A 135 15.60 26.60 7.05
N PHE A 136 14.76 27.52 7.53
CA PHE A 136 13.31 27.33 7.56
C PHE A 136 12.71 27.23 6.15
N GLY A 137 13.17 28.03 5.19
CA GLY A 137 12.77 27.95 3.79
C GLY A 137 13.11 26.60 3.13
N ASP A 138 14.28 26.03 3.46
CA ASP A 138 14.68 24.69 3.02
C ASP A 138 13.78 23.63 3.65
N PHE A 139 13.54 23.72 4.96
CA PHE A 139 12.57 22.87 5.66
C PHE A 139 11.18 22.91 5.02
N LEU A 140 10.64 24.09 4.68
CA LEU A 140 9.32 24.20 4.04
C LEU A 140 9.27 23.53 2.67
N SER A 141 10.39 23.57 1.93
CA SER A 141 10.50 22.93 0.63
C SER A 141 10.45 21.40 0.78
N ASP A 142 11.21 20.84 1.72
CA ASP A 142 11.18 19.41 2.03
C ASP A 142 9.84 18.97 2.63
N TRP A 143 9.28 19.77 3.54
CA TRP A 143 7.99 19.51 4.14
C TRP A 143 6.87 19.49 3.10
N ARG A 144 6.84 20.44 2.16
CA ARG A 144 5.88 20.44 1.05
C ARG A 144 5.97 19.13 0.24
N MET A 145 7.18 18.64 0.01
CA MET A 145 7.41 17.40 -0.73
C MET A 145 6.89 16.17 0.00
N ASN A 146 7.10 16.11 1.31
CA ASN A 146 6.80 14.93 2.13
C ASN A 146 5.36 14.93 2.67
N ALA A 147 4.75 16.10 2.85
CA ALA A 147 3.43 16.24 3.45
C ALA A 147 2.35 16.56 2.41
N LEU A 148 2.54 17.61 1.60
CA LEU A 148 1.49 18.10 0.69
C LEU A 148 1.36 17.23 -0.56
N ASN A 149 2.47 16.76 -1.16
CA ASN A 149 2.39 15.94 -2.38
C ASN A 149 1.67 14.60 -2.14
N PRO A 150 1.96 13.82 -1.08
CA PRO A 150 1.21 12.60 -0.81
C PRO A 150 -0.27 12.86 -0.51
N ALA A 151 -0.60 13.97 0.16
CA ALA A 151 -1.99 14.35 0.40
C ALA A 151 -2.72 14.71 -0.92
N ALA A 152 -2.04 15.42 -1.83
CA ALA A 152 -2.58 15.74 -3.16
C ALA A 152 -2.79 14.48 -4.02
N GLU A 153 -1.88 13.52 -3.95
CA GLU A 153 -2.01 12.24 -4.66
C GLU A 153 -3.15 11.37 -4.10
N TYR A 154 -3.30 11.37 -2.76
CA TYR A 154 -4.42 10.71 -2.10
C TYR A 154 -5.74 11.33 -2.52
N LEU A 155 -5.83 12.66 -2.53
CA LEU A 155 -6.98 13.41 -3.03
C LEU A 155 -7.26 13.07 -4.50
N ARG A 156 -6.25 13.07 -5.37
CA ARG A 156 -6.40 12.70 -6.79
C ARG A 156 -7.00 11.31 -6.95
N SER A 157 -6.52 10.34 -6.18
CA SER A 157 -7.03 8.97 -6.18
C SER A 157 -8.50 8.92 -5.72
N ALA A 158 -8.87 9.77 -4.75
CA ALA A 158 -10.24 9.91 -4.27
C ALA A 158 -11.15 10.53 -5.30
N LEU A 159 -10.72 11.56 -6.02
CA LEU A 159 -11.50 12.17 -7.09
C LEU A 159 -11.86 11.16 -8.18
N VAL A 160 -10.89 10.32 -8.60
CA VAL A 160 -11.15 9.24 -9.57
C VAL A 160 -12.17 8.23 -9.03
N ALA A 161 -12.10 7.87 -7.75
CA ALA A 161 -13.07 6.97 -7.13
C ALA A 161 -14.47 7.59 -6.99
N ILE A 162 -14.53 8.88 -6.63
CA ILE A 162 -15.76 9.68 -6.51
C ILE A 162 -16.45 9.79 -7.88
N GLU A 163 -15.70 10.08 -8.94
CA GLU A 163 -16.23 10.15 -10.31
C GLU A 163 -16.85 8.80 -10.75
N LYS A 164 -16.19 7.68 -10.42
CA LYS A 164 -16.70 6.33 -10.73
C LYS A 164 -18.06 6.04 -10.08
N ILE A 165 -18.35 6.62 -8.92
CA ILE A 165 -19.65 6.48 -8.24
C ILE A 165 -20.62 7.64 -8.58
N ARG A 166 -20.34 8.39 -9.65
CA ARG A 166 -21.12 9.55 -10.12
C ARG A 166 -21.22 10.70 -9.11
N GLY A 167 -20.20 10.86 -8.28
CA GLY A 167 -20.04 12.05 -7.45
C GLY A 167 -19.28 13.16 -8.17
N GLY A 168 -19.39 14.38 -7.64
CA GLY A 168 -18.62 15.55 -8.05
C GLY A 168 -17.75 16.07 -6.92
N ALA A 169 -16.74 16.85 -7.26
CA ALA A 169 -15.94 17.60 -6.29
C ALA A 169 -15.65 18.99 -6.83
N ASN A 170 -15.78 19.99 -5.99
CA ASN A 170 -15.40 21.36 -6.30
C ASN A 170 -14.04 21.65 -5.65
N LEU A 171 -13.02 21.87 -6.48
CA LEU A 171 -11.65 22.12 -6.04
C LEU A 171 -11.24 23.57 -6.32
N PRO A 172 -10.71 24.28 -5.30
CA PRO A 172 -9.99 25.54 -5.51
C PRO A 172 -8.87 25.42 -6.55
N PRO A 173 -8.63 26.45 -7.40
CA PRO A 173 -7.59 26.41 -8.44
C PRO A 173 -6.19 26.04 -7.92
N MET A 174 -5.79 26.55 -6.76
CA MET A 174 -4.49 26.23 -6.15
C MET A 174 -4.29 24.74 -5.85
N LEU A 175 -5.36 24.00 -5.57
CA LEU A 175 -5.28 22.55 -5.34
C LEU A 175 -5.21 21.79 -6.66
N ILE A 176 -5.87 22.29 -7.71
CA ILE A 176 -5.73 21.73 -9.06
C ILE A 176 -4.28 21.84 -9.53
N ASP A 177 -3.64 22.99 -9.28
CA ASP A 177 -2.23 23.21 -9.60
C ASP A 177 -1.32 22.26 -8.81
N LEU A 178 -1.55 22.09 -7.50
CA LEU A 178 -0.79 21.16 -6.66
C LEU A 178 -0.94 19.70 -7.11
N ILE A 179 -2.15 19.27 -7.45
CA ILE A 179 -2.42 17.92 -7.98
C ILE A 179 -1.70 17.73 -9.32
N SER A 180 -1.72 18.74 -10.17
CA SER A 180 -1.06 18.70 -11.48
C SER A 180 0.46 18.65 -11.34
N GLU A 181 1.04 19.48 -10.47
CA GLU A 181 2.48 19.48 -10.16
C GLU A 181 2.95 18.13 -9.62
N SER A 182 2.21 17.56 -8.66
CA SER A 182 2.55 16.24 -8.09
C SER A 182 2.45 15.13 -9.13
N ALA A 183 1.46 15.18 -10.03
CA ALA A 183 1.33 14.24 -11.14
C ALA A 183 2.49 14.34 -12.14
N VAL A 184 2.87 15.54 -12.56
CA VAL A 184 4.01 15.77 -13.46
C VAL A 184 5.32 15.34 -12.81
N ARG A 185 5.51 15.63 -11.52
CA ARG A 185 6.71 15.21 -10.79
C ARG A 185 6.82 13.68 -10.72
N ARG A 186 5.73 12.97 -10.43
CA ARG A 186 5.72 11.50 -10.48
C ARG A 186 6.04 10.98 -11.87
N LEU A 187 5.48 11.59 -12.90
CA LEU A 187 5.79 11.22 -14.28
C LEU A 187 7.29 11.37 -14.55
N ASN A 188 7.89 12.51 -14.17
CA ASN A 188 9.32 12.76 -14.34
C ASN A 188 10.19 11.80 -13.52
N GLN A 189 9.79 11.46 -12.29
CA GLN A 189 10.49 10.46 -11.48
C GLN A 189 10.40 9.07 -12.12
N ASN A 190 9.23 8.69 -12.62
CA ASN A 190 9.04 7.43 -13.31
C ASN A 190 9.81 7.37 -14.63
N VAL A 191 9.93 8.48 -15.36
CA VAL A 191 10.78 8.59 -16.56
C VAL A 191 12.26 8.44 -16.18
N ALA A 192 12.73 9.13 -15.14
CA ALA A 192 14.11 9.00 -14.68
C ALA A 192 14.46 7.60 -14.17
N LEU A 193 13.49 6.91 -13.54
CA LEU A 193 13.62 5.50 -13.15
C LEU A 193 13.54 4.57 -14.37
N SER A 194 12.70 4.90 -15.36
CA SER A 194 12.60 4.16 -16.63
C SER A 194 13.90 4.24 -17.42
N ASP A 195 14.52 5.43 -17.51
CA ASP A 195 15.81 5.63 -18.20
C ASP A 195 16.93 4.83 -17.53
N ARG A 196 16.91 4.75 -16.18
CA ARG A 196 17.83 3.88 -15.42
C ARG A 196 17.50 2.39 -15.61
N ALA A 197 16.22 2.03 -15.68
CA ALA A 197 15.77 0.65 -15.89
C ALA A 197 16.05 0.13 -17.32
N THR A 198 16.15 1.01 -18.32
CA THR A 198 16.54 0.66 -19.70
C THR A 198 18.02 0.40 -19.91
N THR A 199 18.86 0.51 -18.87
CA THR A 199 20.28 0.12 -18.93
C THR A 199 20.48 -1.36 -18.54
N GLU A 200 21.57 -2.01 -18.98
CA GLU A 200 21.92 -3.41 -18.63
C GLU A 200 21.83 -3.71 -17.12
N ALA A 201 22.16 -2.72 -16.28
CA ALA A 201 22.07 -2.82 -14.83
C ALA A 201 20.61 -2.99 -14.33
N GLY A 202 19.64 -2.35 -14.98
CA GLY A 202 18.21 -2.49 -14.68
C GLY A 202 17.66 -3.86 -15.08
N GLN A 203 18.08 -4.38 -16.25
CA GLN A 203 17.69 -5.72 -16.70
C GLN A 203 18.25 -6.82 -15.77
N GLN A 204 19.51 -6.72 -15.36
CA GLN A 204 20.12 -7.64 -14.41
C GLN A 204 19.49 -7.55 -13.02
N GLY A 205 19.14 -6.33 -12.57
CA GLY A 205 18.44 -6.11 -11.29
C GLY A 205 17.05 -6.73 -11.26
N LEU A 206 16.27 -6.57 -12.34
CA LEU A 206 14.95 -7.17 -12.47
C LEU A 206 15.01 -8.70 -12.60
N ALA A 207 15.94 -9.23 -13.40
CA ALA A 207 16.14 -10.67 -13.51
C ALA A 207 16.49 -11.28 -12.14
N LYS A 208 17.38 -10.64 -11.37
CA LYS A 208 17.73 -11.08 -10.02
C LYS A 208 16.53 -11.04 -9.07
N ALA A 209 15.74 -9.98 -9.10
CA ALA A 209 14.54 -9.87 -8.26
C ALA A 209 13.49 -10.95 -8.59
N PHE A 210 13.31 -11.31 -9.86
CA PHE A 210 12.42 -12.42 -10.25
C PHE A 210 12.95 -13.79 -9.83
N ILE A 211 14.26 -14.01 -9.90
CA ILE A 211 14.90 -15.24 -9.40
C ILE A 211 14.70 -15.36 -7.89
N GLU A 212 14.98 -14.30 -7.13
CA GLU A 212 14.77 -14.27 -5.67
C GLU A 212 13.30 -14.48 -5.29
N ALA A 213 12.37 -13.87 -6.03
CA ALA A 213 10.93 -14.05 -5.82
C ALA A 213 10.47 -15.49 -6.17
N SER A 214 11.02 -16.09 -7.23
CA SER A 214 10.77 -17.50 -7.59
C SER A 214 11.29 -18.46 -6.51
N GLU A 215 12.51 -18.22 -6.01
CA GLU A 215 13.14 -19.06 -5.00
C GLU A 215 12.43 -18.96 -3.64
N LYS A 216 12.00 -17.75 -3.25
CA LYS A 216 11.14 -17.53 -2.08
C LYS A 216 9.77 -18.21 -2.23
N SER A 217 9.20 -18.22 -3.43
CA SER A 217 7.94 -18.93 -3.70
C SER A 217 8.10 -20.45 -3.68
N LYS A 218 9.22 -20.98 -4.18
CA LYS A 218 9.57 -22.41 -4.13
C LYS A 218 9.76 -22.90 -2.69
N SER A 219 10.47 -22.14 -1.86
CA SER A 219 10.65 -22.47 -0.44
C SER A 219 9.33 -22.41 0.33
N GLY A 220 8.49 -21.41 0.05
CA GLY A 220 7.12 -21.34 0.58
C GLY A 220 6.29 -22.57 0.20
N SER A 221 6.31 -22.99 -1.07
CA SER A 221 5.61 -24.21 -1.51
C SER A 221 6.09 -25.47 -0.78
N MET A 222 7.40 -25.61 -0.54
CA MET A 222 7.94 -26.73 0.24
C MET A 222 7.44 -26.70 1.69
N ALA A 223 7.46 -25.54 2.34
CA ALA A 223 6.97 -25.40 3.71
C ALA A 223 5.49 -25.79 3.84
N TRP A 224 4.64 -25.32 2.91
CA TRP A 224 3.22 -25.69 2.88
C TRP A 224 2.99 -27.16 2.53
N THR A 225 3.79 -27.74 1.63
CA THR A 225 3.73 -29.17 1.32
C THR A 225 4.08 -30.02 2.55
N ILE A 226 5.11 -29.63 3.32
CA ILE A 226 5.46 -30.27 4.60
C ILE A 226 4.30 -30.11 5.59
N GLY A 227 3.66 -28.94 5.63
CA GLY A 227 2.46 -28.69 6.42
C GLY A 227 1.32 -29.65 6.11
N VAL A 228 1.05 -29.94 4.83
CA VAL A 228 0.06 -30.96 4.41
C VAL A 228 0.41 -32.32 5.02
N PHE A 229 1.65 -32.78 4.85
CA PHE A 229 2.09 -34.07 5.39
C PHE A 229 2.01 -34.11 6.91
N ALA A 230 2.35 -33.03 7.60
CA ALA A 230 2.22 -32.92 9.04
C ALA A 230 0.75 -33.01 9.49
N CYS A 231 -0.18 -32.33 8.81
CA CYS A 231 -1.60 -32.37 9.12
C CYS A 231 -2.19 -33.77 8.91
N VAL A 232 -1.81 -34.45 7.83
CA VAL A 232 -2.22 -35.84 7.56
C VAL A 232 -1.62 -36.79 8.60
N ALA A 233 -0.33 -36.64 8.93
CA ALA A 233 0.34 -37.46 9.92
C ALA A 233 -0.27 -37.28 11.33
N VAL A 234 -0.65 -36.05 11.70
CA VAL A 234 -1.36 -35.78 12.96
C VAL A 234 -2.78 -36.34 12.90
N GLY A 235 -3.52 -36.13 11.80
CA GLY A 235 -4.89 -36.61 11.64
C GLY A 235 -5.02 -38.14 11.71
N ILE A 236 -4.03 -38.88 11.22
CA ILE A 236 -3.99 -40.36 11.29
C ILE A 236 -3.27 -40.84 12.56
N GLY A 237 -2.19 -40.17 12.94
CA GLY A 237 -1.32 -40.56 14.04
C GLY A 237 -1.91 -40.35 15.42
N LEU A 238 -2.63 -39.25 15.66
CA LEU A 238 -3.30 -39.01 16.95
C LEU A 238 -4.31 -40.12 17.29
N PRO A 239 -5.20 -40.53 16.38
CA PRO A 239 -6.10 -41.65 16.63
C PRO A 239 -5.38 -42.97 16.92
N ILE A 240 -4.30 -43.30 16.19
CA ILE A 240 -3.54 -44.53 16.41
C ILE A 240 -2.82 -44.48 17.77
N TRP A 241 -2.16 -43.36 18.07
CA TRP A 241 -1.46 -43.17 19.33
C TRP A 241 -2.40 -43.19 20.53
N ALA A 242 -3.57 -42.56 20.42
CA ALA A 242 -4.60 -42.59 21.45
C ALA A 242 -5.16 -44.00 21.69
N LEU A 243 -5.18 -44.88 20.68
CA LEU A 243 -5.60 -46.28 20.82
C LEU A 243 -4.53 -47.19 21.42
N SER A 244 -3.25 -46.82 21.31
CA SER A 244 -2.13 -47.58 21.87
C SER A 244 -1.90 -47.32 23.37
N ILE A 245 -2.55 -46.31 23.95
CA ILE A 245 -2.50 -46.06 25.39
C ILE A 245 -3.59 -46.91 26.05
N ASP A 246 -3.17 -48.00 26.71
CA ASP A 246 -4.01 -48.92 27.49
C ASP A 246 -4.60 -48.25 28.74
N GLY A 247 -5.44 -47.24 28.55
CA GLY A 247 -6.19 -46.57 29.59
C GLY A 247 -7.59 -47.19 29.73
N PRO A 248 -8.05 -47.55 30.94
CA PRO A 248 -9.39 -48.12 31.16
C PRO A 248 -10.54 -47.19 30.72
N ILE A 249 -10.26 -45.88 30.54
CA ILE A 249 -11.21 -44.87 30.06
C ILE A 249 -11.41 -44.92 28.54
N LEU A 250 -10.39 -45.33 27.76
CA LEU A 250 -10.44 -45.36 26.29
C LEU A 250 -10.96 -46.70 25.74
N ALA A 251 -10.87 -47.78 26.52
CA ALA A 251 -11.43 -49.08 26.14
C ALA A 251 -12.96 -49.03 25.89
N HIS A 252 -13.67 -48.13 26.57
CA HIS A 252 -15.11 -47.90 26.37
C HIS A 252 -15.44 -47.03 25.15
N MET A 253 -14.44 -46.41 24.51
CA MET A 253 -14.62 -45.63 23.27
C MET A 253 -14.45 -46.48 21.99
N THR A 254 -14.39 -47.81 22.09
CA THR A 254 -14.32 -48.69 20.92
C THR A 254 -15.64 -48.81 20.14
N GLY A 255 -16.76 -48.28 20.68
CA GLY A 255 -18.07 -48.22 20.01
C GLY A 255 -18.32 -46.95 19.18
N SER A 256 -19.59 -46.73 18.80
CA SER A 256 -20.08 -45.55 18.05
C SER A 256 -19.49 -44.19 18.51
N PRO A 257 -19.32 -43.91 19.82
CA PRO A 257 -18.74 -42.63 20.29
C PRO A 257 -17.29 -42.39 19.84
N GLY A 258 -16.46 -43.45 19.74
CA GLY A 258 -15.08 -43.30 19.26
C GLY A 258 -14.99 -43.05 17.76
N ILE A 259 -15.95 -43.54 16.98
CA ILE A 259 -16.07 -43.24 15.55
C ILE A 259 -16.38 -41.76 15.37
N VAL A 260 -17.35 -41.23 16.14
CA VAL A 260 -17.72 -39.81 16.11
C VAL A 260 -16.54 -38.91 16.49
N ALA A 261 -15.79 -39.24 17.55
CA ALA A 261 -14.61 -38.48 17.95
C ALA A 261 -13.51 -38.47 16.87
N ARG A 262 -13.28 -39.60 16.19
CA ARG A 262 -12.31 -39.69 15.08
C ARG A 262 -12.73 -38.85 13.88
N ILE A 263 -14.02 -38.78 13.56
CA ILE A 263 -14.54 -37.94 12.49
C ILE A 263 -14.41 -36.46 12.86
N LEU A 264 -14.75 -36.09 14.10
CA LEU A 264 -14.66 -34.71 14.59
C LEU A 264 -13.24 -34.16 14.59
N VAL A 265 -12.23 -35.00 14.80
CA VAL A 265 -10.81 -34.59 14.76
C VAL A 265 -10.21 -34.75 13.36
N GLY A 266 -10.56 -35.82 12.65
CA GLY A 266 -9.99 -36.13 11.34
C GLY A 266 -10.51 -35.21 10.22
N LEU A 267 -11.80 -34.84 10.25
CA LEU A 267 -12.40 -34.02 9.19
C LEU A 267 -11.82 -32.59 9.14
N PRO A 268 -11.66 -31.85 10.27
CA PRO A 268 -11.01 -30.54 10.24
C PRO A 268 -9.54 -30.61 9.81
N MET A 269 -8.83 -31.68 10.18
CA MET A 269 -7.43 -31.87 9.78
C MET A 269 -7.28 -32.14 8.29
N LEU A 270 -8.21 -32.89 7.69
CA LEU A 270 -8.26 -33.08 6.24
C LEU A 270 -8.62 -31.79 5.50
N ALA A 271 -9.55 -30.99 6.04
CA ALA A 271 -9.88 -29.68 5.48
C ALA A 271 -8.67 -28.73 5.53
N LEU A 272 -7.93 -28.73 6.65
CA LEU A 272 -6.69 -27.96 6.79
C LEU A 272 -5.60 -28.45 5.81
N ALA A 273 -5.46 -29.76 5.62
CA ALA A 273 -4.53 -30.34 4.66
C ALA A 273 -4.89 -29.96 3.21
N ALA A 274 -6.17 -29.96 2.85
CA ALA A 274 -6.63 -29.52 1.54
C ALA A 274 -6.33 -28.03 1.30
N TYR A 275 -6.57 -27.18 2.31
CA TYR A 275 -6.23 -25.76 2.28
C TYR A 275 -4.72 -25.53 2.10
N CYS A 276 -3.88 -26.18 2.90
CA CYS A 276 -2.42 -26.11 2.76
C CYS A 276 -1.96 -26.59 1.37
N GLY A 277 -2.59 -27.62 0.80
CA GLY A 277 -2.31 -28.11 -0.55
C GLY A 277 -2.65 -27.09 -1.63
N HIS A 278 -3.75 -26.35 -1.47
CA HIS A 278 -4.16 -25.28 -2.38
C HIS A 278 -3.13 -24.14 -2.38
N ILE A 279 -2.74 -23.66 -1.21
CA ILE A 279 -1.73 -22.60 -1.07
C ILE A 279 -0.38 -23.06 -1.63
N ALA A 280 0.02 -24.32 -1.40
CA ALA A 280 1.22 -24.89 -1.99
C ALA A 280 1.19 -24.91 -3.52
N ALA A 281 0.03 -25.18 -4.13
CA ALA A 281 -0.16 -25.17 -5.57
C ALA A 281 -0.06 -23.75 -6.16
N GLN A 282 -0.68 -22.76 -5.51
CA GLN A 282 -0.56 -21.35 -5.90
C GLN A 282 0.90 -20.88 -5.91
N HIS A 283 1.67 -21.22 -4.87
CA HIS A 283 3.09 -20.87 -4.83
C HIS A 283 3.93 -21.54 -5.94
N ARG A 284 3.57 -22.77 -6.39
CA ARG A 284 4.24 -23.42 -7.53
C ARG A 284 3.93 -22.74 -8.85
N GLU A 285 2.69 -22.30 -9.02
CA GLU A 285 2.26 -21.59 -10.22
C GLU A 285 2.94 -20.23 -10.32
N THR A 286 2.99 -19.48 -9.21
CA THR A 286 3.72 -18.21 -9.13
C THR A 286 5.21 -18.40 -9.42
N ALA A 287 5.86 -19.41 -8.83
CA ALA A 287 7.26 -19.71 -9.10
C ALA A 287 7.52 -20.04 -10.59
N ARG A 288 6.67 -20.89 -11.19
CA ARG A 288 6.77 -21.23 -12.62
C ARG A 288 6.61 -19.99 -13.50
N HIS A 289 5.72 -19.07 -13.13
CA HIS A 289 5.51 -17.85 -13.88
C HIS A 289 6.71 -16.91 -13.79
N MET A 290 7.26 -16.71 -12.60
CA MET A 290 8.48 -15.91 -12.41
C MET A 290 9.67 -16.49 -13.19
N ASP A 291 9.80 -17.82 -13.26
CA ASP A 291 10.81 -18.48 -14.08
C ASP A 291 10.61 -18.19 -15.58
N ILE A 292 9.36 -18.19 -16.07
CA ILE A 292 9.04 -17.86 -17.46
C ILE A 292 9.34 -16.38 -17.76
N LEU A 293 8.97 -15.46 -16.87
CA LEU A 293 9.26 -14.02 -17.03
C LEU A 293 10.76 -13.75 -17.04
N THR A 294 11.52 -14.44 -16.18
CA THR A 294 12.99 -14.38 -16.17
C THR A 294 13.58 -14.87 -17.49
N ALA A 295 13.09 -16.01 -18.00
CA ALA A 295 13.54 -16.54 -19.29
C ALA A 295 13.19 -15.60 -20.46
N GLN A 296 12.01 -14.99 -20.44
CA GLN A 296 11.59 -14.01 -21.44
C GLN A 296 12.47 -12.75 -21.38
N LEU A 297 12.73 -12.20 -20.19
CA LEU A 297 13.59 -11.03 -20.01
C LEU A 297 15.02 -11.30 -20.51
N ASN A 298 15.60 -12.45 -20.15
CA ASN A 298 16.93 -12.85 -20.61
C ASN A 298 16.99 -13.08 -22.12
N SER A 299 15.94 -13.68 -22.71
CA SER A 299 15.87 -13.91 -24.16
C SER A 299 15.74 -12.61 -24.94
N VAL A 300 14.93 -11.66 -24.46
CA VAL A 300 14.76 -10.35 -25.11
C VAL A 300 16.07 -9.57 -25.03
N GLY A 301 16.78 -9.60 -23.91
CA GLY A 301 18.14 -9.05 -23.81
C GLY A 301 19.05 -9.59 -24.92
N ALA A 302 19.12 -10.91 -25.07
CA ALA A 302 19.94 -11.57 -26.08
C ALA A 302 19.56 -11.18 -27.54
N TYR A 303 18.27 -11.14 -27.88
CA TYR A 303 17.81 -10.79 -29.23
C TYR A 303 17.84 -9.28 -29.51
N SER A 304 17.71 -8.44 -28.48
CA SER A 304 17.63 -6.99 -28.65
C SER A 304 18.99 -6.31 -28.84
N ASN A 305 20.08 -7.01 -28.47
CA ASN A 305 21.44 -6.51 -28.65
C ASN A 305 21.87 -6.39 -30.12
N GLU A 306 21.21 -7.13 -31.03
CA GLU A 306 21.48 -7.07 -32.48
C GLU A 306 20.57 -6.08 -33.22
N LEU A 307 19.60 -5.47 -32.54
CA LEU A 307 18.63 -4.54 -33.13
C LEU A 307 19.08 -3.07 -33.01
N PRO A 308 18.71 -2.21 -33.98
CA PRO A 308 18.90 -0.76 -33.86
C PRO A 308 18.17 -0.20 -32.62
N ASP A 309 18.75 0.84 -31.99
CA ASP A 309 18.28 1.40 -30.71
C ASP A 309 16.77 1.73 -30.69
N GLU A 310 16.25 2.26 -31.79
CA GLU A 310 14.83 2.61 -31.96
C GLU A 310 13.92 1.37 -31.86
N LYS A 311 14.33 0.25 -32.48
CA LYS A 311 13.59 -1.02 -32.46
C LYS A 311 13.77 -1.76 -31.14
N ARG A 312 14.95 -1.64 -30.51
CA ARG A 312 15.22 -2.15 -29.17
C ARG A 312 14.30 -1.52 -28.13
N LEU A 313 14.12 -0.19 -28.19
CA LEU A 313 13.26 0.54 -27.26
C LEU A 313 11.77 0.17 -27.44
N GLU A 314 11.32 0.02 -28.69
CA GLU A 314 9.96 -0.46 -29.01
C GLU A 314 9.71 -1.87 -28.43
N LEU A 315 10.66 -2.80 -28.59
CA LEU A 315 10.58 -4.16 -28.06
C LEU A 315 10.58 -4.21 -26.54
N LEU A 316 11.43 -3.41 -25.89
CA LEU A 316 11.47 -3.26 -24.44
C LEU A 316 10.18 -2.66 -23.89
N MET A 317 9.61 -1.67 -24.57
CA MET A 317 8.34 -1.06 -24.16
C MET A 317 7.17 -2.04 -24.31
N LEU A 318 7.15 -2.84 -25.39
CA LEU A 318 6.14 -3.88 -25.59
C LEU A 318 6.25 -4.98 -24.52
N LEU A 319 7.48 -5.37 -24.17
CA LEU A 319 7.75 -6.32 -23.09
C LEU A 319 7.32 -5.76 -21.74
N GLY A 320 7.71 -4.52 -21.41
CA GLY A 320 7.30 -3.85 -20.17
C GLY A 320 5.78 -3.73 -20.06
N LYS A 321 5.10 -3.35 -21.14
CA LYS A 321 3.63 -3.29 -21.17
C LYS A 321 3.01 -4.66 -20.94
N ARG A 322 3.54 -5.72 -21.54
CA ARG A 322 3.05 -7.10 -21.32
C ARG A 322 3.33 -7.57 -19.89
N THR A 323 4.53 -7.38 -19.38
CA THR A 323 4.93 -7.85 -18.05
C THR A 323 4.20 -7.09 -16.92
N PHE A 324 3.94 -5.79 -17.08
CA PHE A 324 3.36 -4.96 -16.01
C PHE A 324 1.88 -4.63 -16.19
N SER A 325 1.33 -4.63 -17.41
CA SER A 325 -0.08 -4.23 -17.65
C SER A 325 -1.01 -5.39 -17.98
N ASP A 326 -0.51 -6.46 -18.58
CA ASP A 326 -1.29 -7.66 -18.92
C ASP A 326 -0.42 -8.91 -18.77
N PRO A 327 -0.17 -9.36 -17.52
CA PRO A 327 0.67 -10.53 -17.25
C PRO A 327 0.13 -11.83 -17.87
N GLY A 328 -1.00 -11.80 -18.58
CA GLY A 328 -1.54 -12.97 -19.25
C GLY A 328 -1.90 -14.04 -18.24
N PHE A 329 -2.45 -13.65 -17.09
CA PHE A 329 -3.21 -14.56 -16.24
C PHE A 329 -4.40 -15.05 -17.06
N ILE A 330 -4.17 -16.05 -17.90
CA ILE A 330 -5.15 -17.10 -18.02
C ILE A 330 -5.09 -17.75 -16.65
N LEU A 331 -5.85 -17.21 -15.67
CA LEU A 331 -6.40 -18.04 -14.62
C LEU A 331 -7.07 -19.15 -15.40
N ARG A 332 -6.34 -20.24 -15.60
CA ARG A 332 -6.91 -21.42 -16.20
C ARG A 332 -7.91 -21.83 -15.15
N ASP A 333 -9.16 -21.48 -15.41
CA ASP A 333 -10.34 -21.77 -14.63
C ASP A 333 -10.49 -23.30 -14.51
N LYS A 334 -9.61 -23.87 -13.69
CA LYS A 334 -9.44 -25.29 -13.38
C LYS A 334 -9.01 -25.45 -11.92
N GLY A 335 -9.51 -24.54 -11.09
CA GLY A 335 -9.52 -24.63 -9.64
C GLY A 335 -10.84 -24.11 -9.11
N ASN A 336 -11.94 -24.34 -9.82
CA ASN A 336 -13.28 -24.04 -9.34
C ASN A 336 -13.48 -24.85 -8.05
N LEU A 337 -13.48 -24.17 -6.90
CA LEU A 337 -13.71 -24.71 -5.55
C LEU A 337 -15.09 -25.35 -5.38
N THR A 338 -15.88 -25.48 -6.46
CA THR A 338 -17.15 -26.19 -6.49
C THR A 338 -17.02 -27.70 -6.70
N TYR A 339 -15.82 -28.23 -6.95
CA TYR A 339 -15.60 -29.68 -6.90
C TYR A 339 -14.97 -30.05 -5.55
N VAL A 340 -15.83 -30.14 -4.53
CA VAL A 340 -15.59 -31.16 -3.50
C VAL A 340 -15.45 -32.48 -4.29
N PRO A 341 -14.34 -33.24 -4.15
CA PRO A 341 -14.20 -34.51 -4.87
C PRO A 341 -15.49 -35.31 -4.68
N ASP A 342 -16.06 -35.88 -5.74
CA ASP A 342 -17.31 -36.65 -5.63
C ASP A 342 -17.17 -37.73 -4.54
N ASP A 343 -15.97 -38.28 -4.40
CA ASP A 343 -15.57 -39.20 -3.32
C ASP A 343 -15.70 -38.59 -1.91
N ALA A 344 -15.38 -37.31 -1.73
CA ALA A 344 -15.51 -36.61 -0.45
C ALA A 344 -16.96 -36.29 -0.12
N LEU A 345 -17.80 -35.96 -1.11
CA LEU A 345 -19.25 -35.84 -0.94
C LEU A 345 -19.90 -37.20 -0.63
N GLU A 346 -19.43 -38.26 -1.28
CA GLU A 346 -19.91 -39.62 -1.03
C GLU A 346 -19.50 -40.11 0.36
N LEU A 347 -18.28 -39.79 0.81
CA LEU A 347 -17.83 -40.05 2.18
C LEU A 347 -18.65 -39.26 3.21
N LEU A 348 -18.94 -37.97 2.94
CA LEU A 348 -19.80 -37.16 3.80
C LEU A 348 -21.24 -37.70 3.86
N LYS A 349 -21.79 -38.17 2.72
CA LYS A 349 -23.11 -38.83 2.68
C LYS A 349 -23.11 -40.14 3.47
N LYS A 350 -22.11 -41.01 3.27
CA LYS A 350 -21.99 -42.27 4.03
C LYS A 350 -21.83 -42.02 5.53
N LEU A 351 -21.10 -40.96 5.91
CA LEU A 351 -20.97 -40.52 7.29
C LEU A 351 -22.30 -40.00 7.87
N SER A 352 -23.04 -39.21 7.11
CA SER A 352 -24.38 -38.73 7.49
C SER A 352 -25.35 -39.90 7.66
N GLU A 353 -25.33 -40.88 6.76
CA GLU A 353 -26.17 -42.07 6.83
C GLU A 353 -25.83 -42.93 8.07
N LEU A 354 -24.54 -43.13 8.37
CA LEU A 354 -24.09 -43.85 9.56
C LEU A 354 -24.50 -43.14 10.85
N LEU A 355 -24.39 -41.80 10.91
CA LEU A 355 -24.86 -41.01 12.06
C LEU A 355 -26.39 -41.08 12.22
N SER A 356 -27.13 -41.05 11.11
CA SER A 356 -28.61 -41.11 11.13
C SER A 356 -29.18 -42.49 11.47
N ARG A 357 -28.39 -43.56 11.28
CA ARG A 357 -28.80 -44.94 11.56
C ARG A 357 -28.58 -45.38 13.00
N THR A 358 -28.08 -44.53 13.89
CA THR A 358 -27.90 -44.87 15.31
C THR A 358 -29.28 -45.07 15.97
N PRO A 359 -29.70 -46.31 16.30
CA PRO A 359 -30.98 -46.54 16.97
C PRO A 359 -30.85 -46.18 18.47
N LYS A 360 -31.95 -45.68 19.04
CA LYS A 360 -32.08 -45.36 20.47
C LYS A 360 -31.81 -46.55 21.38
#